data_AF-A0A940AL33-F1
#
_entry.id   AF-A0A940AL33-F1
#
_cell.length_a   1.000
_cell.length_b   1.000
_cell.length_c   1.000
_cell.angle_alpha   90.00
_cell.angle_beta   90.00
_cell.angle_gamma   90.00
#
_symmetry.space_group_name_H-M   'P 1'
#
loop_
_entity.id
_entity.type
_entity.pdbx_description
1 polymer ?
#
loop_
_entity_poly.entity_id
_entity_poly.type
_entity_poly.pdbx_seq_one_letter_code
_entity_poly.pdbx_strand_id
1 'polypeptide(L)' 'MDKDQKEALQVAKELTAKLIECRTVSAANIGDVFPSIYRIVLNTILESAPAEPKAKGKGGDK' A
#
# COMPACT_ATOMS: atom_id res chain seq x y z
N MET A 1 10.02 6.65 -4.02
CA MET A 1 8.76 5.92 -3.88
C MET A 1 8.43 5.30 -5.21
N ASP A 2 8.31 3.99 -5.24
CA ASP A 2 7.90 3.22 -6.40
C ASP A 2 6.43 3.47 -6.73
N LYS A 3 5.97 3.04 -7.91
CA LYS A 3 4.60 3.29 -8.38
C LYS A 3 3.56 2.84 -7.34
N ASP A 4 3.71 1.64 -6.83
CA ASP A 4 2.78 1.04 -5.86
C ASP A 4 2.77 1.80 -4.53
N GLN A 5 3.92 2.31 -4.10
CA GLN A 5 4.01 3.15 -2.90
C GLN A 5 3.29 4.50 -3.08
N LYS A 6 3.36 5.10 -4.28
CA LYS A 6 2.64 6.35 -4.58
C LYS A 6 1.14 6.12 -4.63
N GLU A 7 0.71 5.02 -5.24
CA GLU A 7 -0.70 4.63 -5.32
C GLU A 7 -1.27 4.32 -3.92
N ALA A 8 -0.55 3.51 -3.13
CA ALA A 8 -0.91 3.24 -1.75
C ALA A 8 -1.01 4.52 -0.91
N LEU A 9 -0.07 5.45 -1.10
CA LEU A 9 -0.07 6.73 -0.38
C LEU A 9 -1.28 7.59 -0.76
N GLN A 10 -1.66 7.62 -2.04
CA GLN A 10 -2.84 8.35 -2.48
C GLN A 10 -4.12 7.77 -1.89
N VAL A 11 -4.31 6.45 -2.02
CA VAL A 11 -5.49 5.76 -1.48
C VAL A 11 -5.57 5.92 0.05
N ALA A 12 -4.44 5.83 0.76
CA ALA A 12 -4.40 6.05 2.20
C ALA A 12 -4.82 7.48 2.61
N LYS A 13 -4.47 8.50 1.81
CA LYS A 13 -4.92 9.88 2.02
C LYS A 13 -6.43 10.00 1.84
N GLU A 14 -6.99 9.43 0.78
CA GLU A 14 -8.43 9.46 0.51
C GLU A 14 -9.22 8.75 1.61
N LEU A 15 -8.79 7.56 2.03
CA LEU A 15 -9.42 6.83 3.15
C LEU A 15 -9.34 7.62 4.46
N THR A 16 -8.19 8.20 4.76
CA THR A 16 -8.02 8.97 6.01
C THR A 16 -8.86 10.25 6.00
N ALA A 17 -8.91 10.96 4.88
CA ALA A 17 -9.80 12.11 4.70
C ALA A 17 -11.27 11.70 4.94
N LYS A 18 -11.69 10.55 4.41
CA LYS A 18 -13.04 10.01 4.62
C LYS A 18 -13.34 9.71 6.09
N LEU A 19 -12.38 9.13 6.82
CA LEU A 19 -12.52 8.86 8.24
C LEU A 19 -12.59 10.14 9.09
N ILE A 20 -11.94 11.22 8.66
CA ILE A 20 -12.06 12.54 9.28
C ILE A 20 -13.46 13.13 9.03
N GLU A 21 -13.96 13.05 7.79
CA GLU A 21 -15.34 13.46 7.45
C GLU A 21 -16.37 12.73 8.32
N CYS A 22 -16.18 11.42 8.53
CA CYS A 22 -17.02 10.59 9.38
C CYS A 22 -16.80 10.78 10.89
N ARG A 23 -15.91 11.70 11.31
CA ARG A 23 -15.56 11.96 12.71
C ARG A 23 -14.94 10.76 13.46
N THR A 24 -14.39 9.78 12.74
CA THR A 24 -13.69 8.60 13.29
C THR A 24 -12.22 8.91 13.58
N VAL A 25 -11.61 9.79 12.76
CA VAL A 25 -10.21 10.24 12.90
C VAL A 25 -10.19 11.75 13.11
N SER A 26 -9.21 12.24 13.85
CA SER A 26 -9.00 13.66 14.15
C SER A 26 -7.51 14.01 14.05
N ALA A 27 -7.19 15.31 14.05
CA ALA A 27 -5.80 15.76 14.07
C ALA A 27 -5.00 15.22 15.27
N ALA A 28 -5.67 14.89 16.38
CA ALA A 28 -5.01 14.38 17.59
C ALA A 28 -4.54 12.93 17.47
N ASN A 29 -5.15 12.11 16.61
CA ASN A 29 -4.82 10.69 16.45
C ASN A 29 -4.38 10.31 15.02
N ILE A 30 -4.41 11.25 14.08
CA ILE A 30 -4.03 10.99 12.68
C ILE A 30 -2.58 10.51 12.54
N GLY A 31 -1.68 10.98 13.41
CA GLY A 31 -0.27 10.56 13.42
C GLY A 31 -0.08 9.07 13.67
N ASP A 32 -0.97 8.47 14.47
CA ASP A 32 -0.93 7.04 14.81
C ASP A 32 -1.72 6.19 13.80
N VAL A 33 -2.82 6.74 13.30
CA VAL A 33 -3.76 6.02 12.42
C VAL A 33 -3.27 5.98 10.97
N PHE A 34 -2.81 7.10 10.42
CA PHE A 34 -2.44 7.21 9.01
C PHE A 34 -1.35 6.21 8.60
N PRO A 35 -0.25 6.01 9.35
CA PRO A 35 0.78 5.02 9.00
C PRO A 35 0.25 3.58 8.98
N SER A 36 -0.78 3.28 9.77
CA SER A 36 -1.41 1.95 9.82
C SER A 36 -2.27 1.71 8.59
N ILE A 37 -3.08 2.70 8.19
CA ILE A 37 -3.86 2.66 6.95
C ILE A 37 -2.95 2.49 5.74
N TYR A 38 -1.88 3.30 5.64
CA TYR A 38 -0.93 3.22 4.54
C TYR A 38 -0.32 1.82 4.40
N ARG A 39 0.12 1.21 5.51
CA ARG A 39 0.70 -0.14 5.51
C ARG A 39 -0.30 -1.20 5.04
N ILE A 40 -1.55 -1.13 5.48
CA ILE A 40 -2.61 -2.06 5.07
C ILE A 40 -2.84 -1.97 3.55
N VAL A 41 -2.98 -0.75 3.03
CA VAL A 41 -3.20 -0.53 1.59
C VAL A 41 -1.99 -1.00 0.78
N LEU A 42 -0.78 -0.64 1.20
CA LEU A 42 0.44 -1.04 0.50
C LEU A 42 0.58 -2.57 0.45
N ASN A 43 0.39 -3.25 1.58
CA ASN A 43 0.47 -4.72 1.62
C ASN A 43 -0.59 -5.35 0.72
N THR A 44 -1.83 -4.84 0.75
CA THR A 44 -2.92 -5.31 -0.12
C THR A 44 -2.53 -5.21 -1.61
N ILE A 45 -1.94 -4.10 -2.03
CA ILE A 45 -1.51 -3.89 -3.42
C ILE A 45 -0.38 -4.87 -3.78
N LEU A 46 0.63 -4.99 -2.92
CA LEU A 46 1.78 -5.88 -3.14
C LEU A 46 1.40 -7.36 -3.16
N GLU A 47 0.43 -7.77 -2.34
CA GLU A 47 -0.09 -9.14 -2.29
C GLU A 47 -1.05 -9.44 -3.47
N SER A 48 -1.71 -8.41 -4.01
CA SER A 48 -2.59 -8.53 -5.18
C SER A 48 -1.83 -8.47 -6.50
N ALA A 49 -0.56 -8.07 -6.49
CA ALA A 49 0.27 -8.09 -7.69
C ALA A 49 0.45 -9.55 -8.14
N PRO A 50 0.07 -9.92 -9.38
CA PRO A 50 0.33 -11.25 -9.89
C PRO A 50 1.84 -11.48 -9.83
N ALA A 51 2.25 -12.59 -9.19
CA ALA A 51 3.66 -12.93 -9.07
C ALA A 51 4.31 -12.83 -10.46
N GLU A 52 5.22 -11.88 -10.65
CA GLU A 52 6.02 -11.83 -11.86
C GLU A 52 6.65 -13.22 -12.04
N PRO A 53 6.56 -13.84 -13.24
CA PRO A 53 7.15 -15.14 -13.46
C PRO A 53 8.65 -14.99 -13.21
N LYS A 54 9.16 -15.57 -12.11
CA LYS A 54 10.60 -15.64 -11.89
C LYS A 54 11.19 -16.37 -13.08
N ALA A 55 11.93 -15.64 -13.92
CA ALA A 55 12.61 -16.18 -15.09
C ALA A 55 13.42 -17.39 -14.65
N LYS A 56 12.97 -18.57 -15.09
CA LYS A 56 13.65 -19.84 -14.83
C LYS A 56 14.89 -19.84 -15.72
N GLY A 57 16.00 -19.36 -15.19
CA GLY A 57 17.32 -19.59 -15.77
C GLY A 57 17.59 -21.09 -15.80
N LYS A 58 17.27 -21.73 -16.92
CA LYS A 58 17.79 -23.05 -17.30
C LYS A 58 19.07 -22.72 -18.08
N GLY A 59 20.24 -22.84 -17.49
CA GLY A 59 20.85 -24.13 -17.22
C GLY A 59 21.53 -24.55 -18.52
N GLY A 60 22.84 -24.26 -18.62
CA GLY A 60 23.64 -24.58 -19.80
C GLY A 60 23.61 -26.08 -20.08
N ASP A 61 23.43 -26.41 -21.36
CA ASP A 61 23.70 -27.74 -21.87
C ASP A 61 25.11 -27.76 -22.47
N LYS A 62 25.77 -28.87 -22.17
CA LYS A 62 27.20 -29.15 -22.32
C LYS A 62 27.50 -29.71 -23.70
#